data_AF-A0A8D5ZE93-F1
#
_entry.id   AF-A0A8D5ZE93-F1
#
_cell.length_a   1.000
_cell.length_b   1.000
_cell.length_c   1.000
_cell.angle_alpha   90.00
_cell.angle_beta   90.00
_cell.angle_gamma   90.00
#
_symmetry.space_group_name_H-M   'P 1'
#
loop_
_entity.id
_entity.type
_entity.pdbx_description
1 polymer ?
#
loop_
_entity_poly.entity_id
_entity_poly.type
_entity_poly.pdbx_seq_one_letter_code
_entity_poly.pdbx_strand_id
1 'polypeptide(L)' 'MSFIVDLDKDTCGNDVIEALGNFSLGVVYKISKDNPYLEEVLKKYKIEVVREEGDVIYFQVISFSG' A
#
# COMPACT_ATOMS: atom_id res chain seq x y z
N MET A 1 -13.34 -8.44 -9.24
CA MET A 1 -13.47 -7.19 -8.49
C MET A 1 -12.10 -6.87 -7.93
N SER A 2 -11.44 -5.84 -8.45
CA SER A 2 -10.17 -5.37 -7.89
C SER A 2 -10.51 -4.50 -6.69
N PHE A 3 -10.11 -4.92 -5.49
CA PHE A 3 -10.34 -4.14 -4.28
C PHE A 3 -9.23 -3.09 -4.18
N ILE A 4 -9.62 -1.81 -4.24
CA ILE A 4 -8.71 -0.69 -4.07
C ILE A 4 -8.77 -0.25 -2.61
N VAL A 5 -7.68 -0.39 -1.88
CA VAL A 5 -7.58 0.02 -0.47
C VAL A 5 -6.86 1.36 -0.39
N ASP A 6 -7.49 2.33 0.28
CA ASP A 6 -7.02 3.71 0.37
C ASP A 6 -6.24 3.93 1.67
N LEU A 7 -4.92 3.71 1.63
CA LEU A 7 -4.07 3.78 2.81
C LEU A 7 -3.95 5.21 3.39
N ASP A 8 -4.39 6.23 2.65
CA ASP A 8 -4.46 7.61 3.11
C ASP A 8 -5.69 7.90 3.99
N LYS A 9 -6.81 7.18 3.76
CA LYS A 9 -8.06 7.36 4.52
C LYS A 9 -8.28 6.31 5.60
N ASP A 10 -7.71 5.11 5.43
CA ASP A 10 -7.77 4.01 6.42
C ASP A 10 -6.75 4.16 7.55
N THR A 11 -6.17 5.36 7.74
CA THR A 11 -5.19 5.62 8.79
C THR A 11 -5.83 5.76 10.16
N CYS A 12 -6.07 4.64 10.83
CA CYS A 12 -6.01 4.58 12.29
C CYS A 12 -4.67 4.00 12.76
N GLY A 13 -3.54 4.51 12.20
CA GLY A 13 -2.17 4.42 12.73
C GLY A 13 -1.48 3.03 12.81
N ASN A 14 -2.23 1.96 13.11
CA ASN A 14 -1.75 0.59 13.25
C ASN A 14 -2.19 -0.29 12.06
N ASP A 15 -3.30 0.09 11.40
CA ASP A 15 -3.94 -0.69 10.35
C ASP A 15 -3.21 -0.70 8.99
N VAL A 16 -2.35 0.27 8.66
CA VAL A 16 -1.71 0.28 7.31
C VAL A 16 -0.85 -0.97 7.09
N ILE A 17 -0.04 -1.33 8.09
CA ILE A 17 0.83 -2.52 8.03
C ILE A 17 0.00 -3.81 8.19
N GLU A 18 -1.04 -3.81 9.03
CA GLU A 18 -1.95 -4.96 9.17
C GLU A 18 -2.79 -5.20 7.89
N ALA A 19 -3.27 -4.14 7.25
CA ALA A 19 -3.99 -4.18 5.98
C ALA A 19 -3.10 -4.75 4.87
N LEU A 20 -1.81 -4.39 4.86
CA LEU A 20 -0.81 -4.99 3.98
C LEU A 20 -0.44 -6.41 4.41
N GLY A 21 -0.55 -6.76 5.68
CA GLY A 21 -0.34 -8.11 6.22
C GLY A 21 -1.40 -9.10 5.78
N ASN A 22 -2.65 -8.65 5.58
CA ASN A 22 -3.73 -9.44 4.98
C ASN A 22 -3.74 -9.38 3.44
N PHE A 23 -2.55 -9.27 2.82
CA PHE A 23 -2.44 -9.16 1.37
C PHE A 23 -3.03 -10.40 0.68
N SER A 24 -4.16 -10.20 0.00
CA SER A 24 -4.70 -11.18 -0.94
C SER A 24 -4.25 -10.83 -2.35
N LEU A 25 -3.88 -11.85 -3.13
CA LEU A 25 -3.58 -11.70 -4.55
C LEU A 25 -4.77 -11.02 -5.27
N GLY A 26 -4.53 -9.83 -5.84
CA GLY A 26 -5.55 -9.04 -6.54
C GLY A 26 -6.05 -7.79 -5.83
N VAL A 27 -5.54 -7.48 -4.63
CA VAL A 27 -5.76 -6.18 -3.97
C VAL A 27 -4.79 -5.15 -4.53
N VAL A 28 -5.28 -3.93 -4.79
CA VAL A 28 -4.48 -2.77 -5.18
C VAL A 28 -4.54 -1.78 -4.03
N TYR A 29 -3.39 -1.40 -3.49
CA TYR A 29 -3.30 -0.35 -2.49
C TYR A 29 -3.03 0.97 -3.17
N LYS A 30 -3.59 2.04 -2.65
CA LYS A 30 -3.16 3.38 -3.00
C LYS A 30 -2.72 4.16 -1.77
N ILE A 31 -1.66 4.94 -1.95
CA ILE A 31 -1.09 5.78 -0.90
C ILE A 31 -0.57 7.07 -1.53
N SER A 32 -0.68 8.17 -0.80
CA SER A 32 -0.07 9.43 -1.21
C SER A 32 1.46 9.35 -1.06
N LYS A 33 2.20 9.97 -1.98
CA LYS A 33 3.66 10.15 -1.95
C LYS A 33 4.11 10.96 -0.73
N ASP A 34 3.24 11.86 -0.27
CA ASP A 34 3.45 12.67 0.93
C ASP A 34 3.19 11.88 2.23
N ASN A 35 2.64 10.67 2.13
CA ASN A 35 2.29 9.90 3.31
C ASN A 35 3.56 9.32 3.97
N PRO A 36 3.82 9.58 5.27
CA PRO A 36 5.03 9.14 5.95
C PRO A 36 5.14 7.60 6.03
N TYR A 37 4.03 6.87 5.88
CA TYR A 37 4.05 5.41 5.88
C TYR A 37 4.59 4.82 4.57
N LEU A 38 4.65 5.58 3.48
CA LEU A 38 5.14 5.06 2.19
C LEU A 38 6.56 4.50 2.32
N GLU A 39 7.44 5.20 3.03
CA GLU A 39 8.83 4.76 3.22
C GLU A 39 8.89 3.45 4.03
N GLU A 40 8.10 3.31 5.09
CA GLU A 40 8.00 2.08 5.88
C GLU A 40 7.46 0.91 5.06
N VAL A 41 6.45 1.16 4.21
CA VAL A 41 5.90 0.15 3.30
C VAL A 41 6.95 -0.32 2.30
N LEU A 42 7.69 0.61 1.69
CA LEU A 42 8.77 0.30 0.74
C LEU A 42 9.94 -0.47 1.38
N LYS A 43 10.20 -0.24 2.68
CA LYS A 43 11.25 -0.97 3.43
C LYS A 43 10.81 -2.38 3.81
N LYS A 44 9.56 -2.56 4.23
CA LYS A 44 9.06 -3.85 4.76
C LYS A 44 8.48 -4.77 3.68
N TYR A 45 7.93 -4.19 2.61
CA TYR A 45 7.21 -4.92 1.58
C TYR A 45 7.83 -4.65 0.22
N LYS A 46 7.94 -5.71 -0.57
CA LYS A 46 8.23 -5.60 -1.98
C LYS A 46 6.92 -5.30 -2.71
N ILE A 47 6.81 -4.10 -3.25
CA ILE A 47 5.62 -3.65 -3.97
C ILE A 47 5.89 -3.54 -5.47
N GLU A 48 4.84 -3.71 -6.26
CA GLU A 48 4.81 -3.43 -7.68
C GLU A 48 3.90 -2.24 -7.92
N VAL A 49 4.44 -1.16 -8.49
CA VAL A 49 3.63 0.02 -8.84
C VAL A 49 2.83 -0.30 -10.09
N VAL A 50 1.50 -0.29 -9.95
CA VAL A 50 0.56 -0.52 -11.06
C VAL A 50 0.27 0.79 -11.78
N ARG A 51 0.16 1.90 -11.04
CA ARG A 51 -0.18 3.21 -11.58
C ARG A 51 0.30 4.33 -10.67
N GLU A 52 0.64 5.47 -11.26
CA GLU A 52 0.88 6.71 -10.53
C GLU A 52 -0.04 7.81 -11.06
N GLU A 53 -0.72 8.51 -10.17
CA GLU A 53 -1.58 9.66 -10.50
C GLU A 53 -1.15 10.85 -9.64
N GLY A 54 -0.28 11.69 -10.19
CA GLY A 54 0.28 12.84 -9.48
C GLY A 54 0.99 12.43 -8.20
N ASP A 55 0.43 12.84 -7.07
CA ASP A 55 0.89 12.56 -5.72
C ASP A 55 0.39 11.24 -5.14
N VAL A 56 -0.36 10.42 -5.89
CA VAL A 56 -0.86 9.12 -5.42
C VAL A 56 -0.22 7.99 -6.20
N ILE A 57 0.24 6.96 -5.50
CA ILE A 57 0.78 5.73 -6.07
C ILE A 57 -0.20 4.60 -5.80
N TYR A 58 -0.55 3.86 -6.84
CA TYR A 58 -1.27 2.61 -6.78
C TYR A 58 -0.29 1.46 -6.96
N PHE A 59 -0.25 0.55 -6.00
CA PHE A 59 0.69 -0.55 -5.98
C PHE A 59 0.06 -1.84 -5.46
N GLN A 60 0.71 -2.95 -5.76
CA GLN A 60 0.35 -4.26 -5.24
C GLN A 60 1.52 -4.80 -4.42
N VAL A 61 1.22 -5.50 -3.34
CA VAL A 61 2.25 -6.19 -2.56
C VAL A 61 2.57 -7.51 -3.26
N ILE A 62 3.83 -7.70 -3.63
CA ILE A 62 4.33 -8.93 -4.24
C ILE A 62 4.78 -9.91 -3.15
N SER A 63 5.50 -9.40 -2.15
CA SER A 63 6.02 -10.21 -1.05
C SER A 63 6.32 -9.33 0.16
N PHE A 64 6.19 -9.91 1.35
CA PHE A 64 6.82 -9.38 2.54
C PHE A 64 8.34 -9.60 2.42
N SER A 65 9.14 -8.59 2.76
CA SER A 65 10.62 -8.64 2.68
C SER A 65 11.30 -8.66 4.06
N GLY A 66 10.52 -8.81 5.14
CA GLY A 66 11.03 -8.88 6.51
C GLY A 66 11.39 -10.29 6.97
#